data_AF-A0AAW2L2Z7-F1
#
_entry.id   AF-A0AAW2L2Z7-F1
#
_cell.length_a   1.000
_cell.length_b   1.000
_cell.length_c   1.000
_cell.angle_alpha   90.00
_cell.angle_beta   90.00
_cell.angle_gamma   90.00
#
_symmetry.space_group_name_H-M   'P 1'
#
loop_
_entity.id
_entity.type
_entity.pdbx_description
1 polymer ?
#
loop_
_entity_poly.entity_id
_entity_poly.type
_entity_poly.pdbx_seq_one_letter_code
_entity_poly.pdbx_strand_id
1 'polypeptide(L)'
;MGTLCLSFVICVKKQYLKLGGSEDYCEPCPTNGICYDGKLECDHGYQKHGRLCLEDGDVNIASKKLSKWVEVRLCEAYAQLLCSGTGKSWVSEDELRNYLDEYKMRDNHALGEAIYMPAKQRAIETISNLLDRRTDNQGVEEFKCTELLVNHYKPLSCAARQWIVKHASLLLPVCVLFMGCILIASRAYQRHYLSVRAEQIYHEVLHCFMDMFSLIYLYRIVTVL
;
A
#
# COMPACT_ATOMS: atom_id res chain seq x y z
N MET A 1 -53.18 -33.85 -10.72
CA MET A 1 -52.27 -34.28 -11.81
C MET A 1 -50.85 -34.05 -11.30
N GLY A 2 -50.15 -34.97 -10.66
CA GLY A 2 -50.24 -36.42 -10.66
C GLY A 2 -48.99 -36.97 -11.34
N THR A 3 -47.81 -36.79 -10.73
CA THR A 3 -46.56 -37.34 -11.29
C THR A 3 -46.01 -38.38 -10.32
N LEU A 4 -46.43 -39.60 -10.63
CA LEU A 4 -45.90 -40.90 -10.25
C LEU A 4 -44.41 -40.89 -9.85
N CYS A 5 -44.15 -41.29 -8.60
CA CYS A 5 -42.93 -41.98 -8.22
C CYS A 5 -42.89 -43.32 -8.96
N LEU A 6 -42.20 -43.38 -10.10
CA LEU A 6 -41.76 -44.63 -10.73
C LEU A 6 -40.22 -44.64 -10.78
N SER A 7 -39.62 -45.36 -9.84
CA SER A 7 -38.44 -46.23 -9.98
C SER A 7 -37.24 -45.80 -10.85
N PHE A 8 -36.86 -44.53 -10.84
CA PHE A 8 -35.55 -44.06 -11.31
C PHE A 8 -35.09 -42.95 -10.36
N VAL A 9 -34.35 -43.29 -9.30
CA VAL A 9 -33.74 -42.26 -8.46
C VAL A 9 -32.51 -41.71 -9.16
N ILE A 10 -32.77 -40.61 -9.84
CA ILE A 10 -31.80 -39.80 -10.54
C ILE A 10 -31.23 -38.84 -9.48
N CYS A 11 -30.22 -39.25 -8.70
CA CYS A 11 -29.39 -38.30 -7.92
C CYS A 11 -28.57 -37.36 -8.84
N VAL A 12 -28.96 -37.18 -10.12
CA VAL A 12 -28.29 -36.37 -11.15
C VAL A 12 -28.65 -34.88 -11.01
N LYS A 13 -29.27 -34.47 -9.89
CA LYS A 13 -29.27 -33.06 -9.49
C LYS A 13 -27.89 -32.73 -8.92
N LYS A 14 -27.33 -31.59 -9.34
CA LYS A 14 -26.00 -31.01 -9.06
C LYS A 14 -25.50 -30.98 -7.59
N GLN A 15 -26.24 -31.57 -6.63
CA GLN A 15 -26.11 -31.34 -5.20
C GLN A 15 -26.32 -32.60 -4.32
N TYR A 16 -26.38 -33.80 -4.91
CA TYR A 16 -26.66 -35.02 -4.15
C TYR A 16 -25.67 -36.16 -4.43
N LEU A 17 -25.28 -36.90 -3.37
CA LEU A 17 -24.38 -38.05 -3.40
C LEU A 17 -25.16 -39.37 -3.42
N LYS A 18 -24.65 -40.38 -4.14
CA LYS A 18 -25.22 -41.74 -4.13
C LYS A 18 -24.49 -42.62 -3.11
N LEU A 19 -25.22 -43.22 -2.16
CA LEU A 19 -24.67 -44.22 -1.25
C LEU A 19 -24.69 -45.62 -1.90
N GLY A 20 -23.61 -46.37 -1.75
CA GLY A 20 -23.51 -47.75 -2.23
C GLY A 20 -24.36 -48.69 -1.37
N GLY A 21 -25.59 -48.95 -1.79
CA GLY A 21 -26.55 -49.87 -1.17
C GLY A 21 -27.80 -49.98 -2.04
N SER A 22 -28.49 -51.11 -1.98
CA SER A 22 -29.64 -51.48 -2.84
C SER A 22 -30.91 -50.64 -2.67
N GLU A 23 -30.83 -49.49 -2.00
CA GLU A 23 -31.91 -48.53 -1.86
C GLU A 23 -31.37 -47.14 -2.20
N ASP A 24 -32.11 -46.44 -3.04
CA ASP A 24 -31.75 -45.18 -3.64
C ASP A 24 -31.78 -43.98 -2.66
N TYR A 25 -30.91 -43.99 -1.64
CA TYR A 25 -30.74 -42.88 -0.71
C TYR A 25 -29.73 -41.87 -1.26
N CYS A 26 -30.19 -40.62 -1.43
CA CYS A 26 -29.34 -39.49 -1.79
C CYS A 26 -29.04 -38.63 -0.53
N GLU A 27 -27.76 -38.36 -0.24
CA GLU A 27 -27.34 -37.38 0.79
C GLU A 27 -27.05 -36.03 0.14
N PRO A 28 -27.31 -34.89 0.82
CA PRO A 28 -26.89 -33.58 0.33
C PRO A 28 -25.36 -33.49 0.26
N CYS A 29 -24.82 -32.72 -0.70
CA CYS A 29 -23.38 -32.51 -0.77
C CYS A 29 -22.84 -31.88 0.53
N PRO A 30 -21.65 -32.33 0.99
CA PRO A 30 -20.96 -31.68 2.09
C PRO A 30 -20.52 -30.26 1.70
N THR A 31 -20.28 -29.41 2.70
CA THR A 31 -19.74 -28.05 2.49
C THR A 31 -18.41 -28.10 1.72
N ASN A 32 -18.22 -27.20 0.76
CA ASN A 32 -17.06 -27.15 -0.14
C ASN A 32 -16.90 -28.40 -1.03
N GLY A 33 -17.97 -29.17 -1.23
CA GLY A 33 -18.03 -30.32 -2.12
C GLY A 33 -19.00 -30.08 -3.28
N ILE A 34 -18.59 -30.50 -4.47
CA ILE A 34 -19.38 -30.50 -5.70
C ILE A 34 -19.73 -31.96 -6.00
N CYS A 35 -21.02 -32.29 -6.07
CA CYS A 35 -21.45 -33.64 -6.45
C CYS A 35 -21.93 -33.65 -7.90
N TYR A 36 -21.24 -34.41 -8.74
CA TYR A 36 -21.61 -34.64 -10.13
C TYR A 36 -21.80 -36.13 -10.36
N ASP A 37 -22.94 -36.52 -10.92
CA ASP A 37 -23.27 -37.92 -11.22
C ASP A 37 -23.13 -38.87 -10.02
N GLY A 38 -23.55 -38.41 -8.83
CA GLY A 38 -23.46 -39.15 -7.58
C GLY A 38 -22.05 -39.30 -7.00
N LYS A 39 -21.02 -38.70 -7.62
CA LYS A 39 -19.63 -38.68 -7.14
C LYS A 39 -19.30 -37.35 -6.46
N LEU A 40 -18.61 -37.44 -5.32
CA LEU A 40 -18.05 -36.29 -4.60
C LEU A 40 -16.72 -35.84 -5.21
N GLU A 41 -16.67 -34.60 -5.65
CA GLU A 41 -15.47 -33.83 -5.96
C GLU A 41 -15.37 -32.65 -4.99
N CYS A 42 -14.17 -32.26 -4.57
CA CYS A 42 -14.01 -31.14 -3.64
C CYS A 42 -13.70 -29.86 -4.40
N ASP A 43 -14.18 -28.74 -3.87
CA ASP A 43 -13.92 -27.41 -4.41
C ASP A 43 -12.42 -27.07 -4.37
N HIS A 44 -12.00 -26.08 -5.16
CA HIS A 44 -10.58 -25.75 -5.34
C HIS A 44 -9.90 -25.41 -4.01
N GLY A 45 -8.82 -26.14 -3.68
CA GLY A 45 -8.10 -25.98 -2.41
C GLY A 45 -8.68 -26.75 -1.23
N TYR A 46 -9.63 -27.66 -1.49
CA TYR A 46 -10.09 -28.65 -0.54
C TYR A 46 -9.69 -30.06 -1.00
N GLN A 47 -9.20 -30.86 -0.06
CA GLN A 47 -8.84 -32.24 -0.27
C GLN A 47 -9.95 -33.15 0.25
N LYS A 48 -10.25 -34.21 -0.51
CA LYS A 48 -11.25 -35.20 -0.14
C LYS A 48 -10.74 -36.07 1.01
N HIS A 49 -11.39 -35.96 2.16
CA HIS A 49 -11.15 -36.82 3.32
C HIS A 49 -12.42 -37.62 3.62
N GLY A 50 -12.52 -38.81 3.03
CA GLY A 50 -13.71 -39.65 3.09
C GLY A 50 -14.91 -38.99 2.38
N ARG A 51 -15.89 -38.53 3.17
CA ARG A 51 -17.10 -37.82 2.70
C ARG A 51 -17.07 -36.32 2.97
N LEU A 52 -15.96 -35.79 3.46
CA LEU A 52 -15.78 -34.36 3.74
C LEU A 52 -14.73 -33.77 2.81
N CYS A 53 -14.89 -32.49 2.51
CA CYS A 53 -13.90 -31.69 1.81
C CYS A 53 -13.20 -30.81 2.84
N LEU A 54 -11.98 -31.19 3.21
CA LEU A 54 -11.18 -30.48 4.20
C LEU A 54 -10.23 -29.53 3.48
N GLU A 55 -10.00 -28.35 4.05
CA GLU A 55 -9.11 -27.37 3.46
C GLU A 55 -7.68 -27.92 3.40
N ASP A 56 -7.06 -27.86 2.22
CA ASP A 56 -5.67 -28.25 2.06
C ASP A 56 -4.79 -27.09 2.56
N GLY A 57 -4.08 -27.33 3.65
CA GLY A 57 -3.24 -26.32 4.30
C GLY A 57 -2.16 -25.76 3.38
N ASP A 58 -1.54 -26.61 2.56
CA ASP A 58 -0.48 -26.20 1.64
C ASP A 58 -1.05 -25.38 0.48
N VAL A 59 -2.21 -25.78 -0.06
CA VAL A 59 -2.91 -25.01 -1.09
C VAL A 59 -3.37 -23.66 -0.56
N ASN A 60 -3.89 -23.60 0.67
CA ASN A 60 -4.34 -22.35 1.29
C ASN A 60 -3.17 -21.39 1.53
N ILE A 61 -2.05 -21.89 2.07
CA ILE A 61 -0.82 -21.10 2.27
C ILE A 61 -0.30 -20.58 0.94
N ALA A 62 -0.21 -21.44 -0.08
CA ALA A 62 0.24 -21.05 -1.41
C ALA A 62 -0.71 -20.03 -2.06
N SER A 63 -2.02 -20.24 -1.93
CA SER A 63 -3.04 -19.32 -2.45
C SER A 63 -2.93 -17.93 -1.82
N LYS A 64 -2.74 -17.84 -0.50
CA LYS A 64 -2.53 -16.57 0.21
C LYS A 64 -1.24 -15.85 -0.20
N LYS A 65 -0.16 -16.60 -0.46
CA LYS A 65 1.10 -16.01 -0.95
C LYS A 65 0.93 -15.45 -2.36
N LEU A 66 0.31 -16.23 -3.26
CA LEU A 66 -0.01 -15.83 -4.63
C LEU A 66 -0.91 -14.59 -4.66
N SER A 67 -1.99 -14.61 -3.88
CA SER A 67 -2.93 -13.49 -3.82
C SER A 67 -2.26 -12.22 -3.34
N LYS A 68 -1.44 -12.31 -2.29
CA LYS A 68 -0.72 -11.15 -1.77
C LYS A 68 0.30 -10.59 -2.76
N TRP A 69 1.04 -11.46 -3.44
CA TRP A 69 2.04 -11.01 -4.40
C TRP A 69 1.43 -10.24 -5.57
N VAL A 70 0.32 -10.74 -6.12
CA VAL A 70 -0.41 -10.08 -7.19
C VAL A 70 -1.07 -8.78 -6.70
N GLU A 71 -1.64 -8.77 -5.50
CA GLU A 71 -2.21 -7.56 -4.88
C GLU A 71 -1.16 -6.44 -4.81
N VAL A 72 0.03 -6.74 -4.28
CA VAL A 72 1.13 -5.76 -4.17
C VAL A 72 1.48 -5.20 -5.55
N ARG A 73 1.67 -6.07 -6.55
CA ARG A 73 2.10 -5.64 -7.89
C ARG A 73 1.06 -4.79 -8.61
N LEU A 74 -0.22 -5.15 -8.49
CA LEU A 74 -1.33 -4.38 -9.05
C LEU A 74 -1.51 -3.03 -8.36
N CYS A 75 -1.50 -3.02 -7.03
CA CYS A 75 -1.71 -1.81 -6.26
C CYS A 75 -0.51 -0.85 -6.35
N GLU A 76 0.73 -1.36 -6.45
CA GLU A 76 1.92 -0.54 -6.73
C GLU A 76 1.87 0.06 -8.13
N ALA A 77 1.52 -0.72 -9.16
CA ALA A 77 1.39 -0.21 -10.53
C ALA A 77 0.30 0.87 -10.62
N TYR A 78 -0.83 0.66 -9.94
CA TYR A 78 -1.89 1.67 -9.91
C TYR A 78 -1.51 2.89 -9.06
N ALA A 79 -0.77 2.71 -7.96
CA ALA A 79 -0.21 3.83 -7.20
C ALA A 79 0.75 4.68 -8.05
N GLN A 80 1.63 4.05 -8.82
CA GLN A 80 2.53 4.75 -9.74
C GLN A 80 1.77 5.52 -10.82
N LEU A 81 0.68 4.95 -11.34
CA LEU A 81 -0.20 5.65 -12.29
C LEU A 81 -0.80 6.92 -11.66
N LEU A 82 -1.28 6.86 -10.42
CA LEU A 82 -1.81 8.05 -9.72
C LEU A 82 -0.75 9.12 -9.45
N CYS A 83 0.50 8.73 -9.34
CA CYS A 83 1.62 9.59 -8.96
C CYS A 83 2.32 10.24 -10.17
N SER A 84 2.65 9.43 -11.17
CA SER A 84 3.47 9.80 -12.32
C SER A 84 2.66 9.84 -13.62
N GLY A 85 1.41 9.36 -13.61
CA GLY A 85 0.62 9.18 -14.83
C GLY A 85 1.10 8.01 -15.68
N THR A 86 1.97 7.13 -15.15
CA THR A 86 2.58 6.02 -15.88
C THR A 86 2.05 4.69 -15.36
N GLY A 87 1.47 3.88 -16.23
CA GLY A 87 0.95 2.53 -15.90
C GLY A 87 -0.44 2.26 -16.47
N LYS A 88 -0.99 1.08 -16.16
CA LYS A 88 -2.37 0.71 -16.46
C LYS A 88 -3.17 0.66 -15.15
N SER A 89 -4.42 1.13 -15.18
CA SER A 89 -5.34 1.07 -14.02
C SER A 89 -6.18 -0.20 -14.00
N TRP A 90 -6.45 -0.76 -15.18
CA TRP A 90 -7.27 -1.94 -15.39
C TRP A 90 -6.39 -3.04 -15.99
N VAL A 91 -6.53 -4.25 -15.46
CA VAL A 91 -5.77 -5.43 -15.85
C VAL A 91 -6.74 -6.55 -16.13
N SER A 92 -6.63 -7.19 -17.29
CA SER A 92 -7.52 -8.31 -17.67
C SER A 92 -7.24 -9.57 -16.84
N GLU A 93 -8.19 -10.49 -16.79
CA GLU A 93 -7.97 -11.80 -16.15
C GLU A 93 -6.76 -12.56 -16.74
N ASP A 94 -6.53 -12.45 -18.05
CA ASP A 94 -5.39 -13.09 -18.71
C ASP A 94 -4.05 -12.48 -18.26
N GLU A 95 -3.97 -11.14 -18.16
CA GLU A 95 -2.80 -10.47 -17.60
C GLU A 95 -2.59 -10.87 -16.12
N LEU A 96 -3.67 -11.03 -15.35
CA LEU A 96 -3.62 -11.51 -13.97
C LEU A 96 -3.04 -12.93 -13.87
N ARG A 97 -3.48 -13.83 -14.78
CA ARG A 97 -2.97 -15.21 -14.86
C ARG A 97 -1.47 -15.24 -15.20
N ASN A 98 -1.02 -14.35 -16.08
CA ASN A 98 0.39 -14.22 -16.45
C ASN A 98 1.26 -13.77 -15.26
N TYR A 99 0.78 -12.83 -14.44
CA TYR A 99 1.48 -12.43 -13.21
C TYR A 99 1.68 -13.62 -12.26
N LEU A 100 0.65 -14.46 -12.08
CA LEU A 100 0.75 -15.65 -11.24
C LEU A 100 1.80 -16.64 -11.79
N ASP A 101 1.87 -16.79 -13.12
CA ASP A 101 2.87 -17.66 -13.75
C ASP A 101 4.30 -17.09 -13.63
N GLU A 102 4.48 -15.76 -13.68
CA GLU A 102 5.76 -15.11 -13.36
C GLU A 102 6.22 -15.42 -11.93
N TYR A 103 5.29 -15.47 -10.97
CA TYR A 103 5.63 -15.82 -9.59
C TYR A 103 6.14 -17.25 -9.47
N LYS A 104 5.49 -18.23 -10.13
CA LYS A 104 5.93 -19.64 -10.16
C LYS A 104 7.36 -19.78 -10.70
N MET A 105 7.74 -18.97 -11.68
CA MET A 105 9.08 -18.99 -12.27
C MET A 105 10.15 -18.38 -11.37
N ARG A 106 9.77 -17.46 -10.47
CA ARG A 106 10.69 -16.75 -9.58
C ARG A 106 10.92 -17.48 -8.27
N ASP A 107 9.89 -18.13 -7.73
CA ASP A 107 10.01 -18.86 -6.48
C ASP A 107 10.70 -20.21 -6.76
N ASN A 108 11.97 -20.34 -6.37
CA ASN A 108 12.77 -21.56 -6.53
C ASN A 108 12.20 -22.77 -5.77
N HIS A 109 11.20 -22.56 -4.91
CA HIS A 109 10.38 -23.62 -4.36
C HIS A 109 9.37 -24.06 -5.43
N ALA A 110 9.75 -25.07 -6.21
CA ALA A 110 8.86 -25.75 -7.14
C ALA A 110 7.66 -26.33 -6.38
N LEU A 111 6.62 -25.51 -6.20
CA LEU A 111 5.33 -25.96 -5.73
C LEU A 111 4.86 -27.01 -6.73
N GLY A 112 4.60 -28.23 -6.27
CA GLY A 112 4.13 -29.30 -7.14
C GLY A 112 2.92 -28.83 -7.94
N GLU A 113 2.84 -29.22 -9.21
CA GLU A 113 1.76 -28.79 -10.12
C GLU A 113 0.36 -29.06 -9.53
N ALA A 114 0.24 -30.15 -8.76
CA ALA A 114 -0.95 -30.54 -8.04
C ALA A 114 -1.41 -29.55 -6.95
N ILE A 115 -0.49 -28.77 -6.37
CA ILE A 115 -0.78 -27.73 -5.36
C ILE A 115 -0.90 -26.36 -6.04
N TYR A 116 -0.06 -26.09 -7.06
CA TYR A 116 -0.03 -24.80 -7.74
C TYR A 116 -1.34 -24.50 -8.47
N MET A 117 -1.87 -25.44 -9.25
CA MET A 117 -3.09 -25.23 -10.02
C MET A 117 -4.30 -24.86 -9.15
N PRO A 118 -4.62 -25.61 -8.07
CA PRO A 118 -5.73 -25.22 -7.18
C PRO A 118 -5.40 -23.94 -6.39
N ALA A 119 -4.14 -23.71 -6.00
CA ALA A 119 -3.75 -22.47 -5.32
C ALA A 119 -3.92 -21.23 -6.21
N LYS A 120 -3.57 -21.34 -7.50
CA LYS A 120 -3.69 -20.28 -8.52
C LYS A 120 -5.16 -19.90 -8.70
N GLN A 121 -6.03 -20.88 -8.89
CA GLN A 121 -7.46 -20.61 -9.09
C GLN A 121 -8.08 -19.94 -7.85
N ARG A 122 -7.78 -20.45 -6.65
CA ARG A 122 -8.23 -19.86 -5.38
C ARG A 122 -7.67 -18.46 -5.14
N ALA A 123 -6.43 -18.20 -5.58
CA ALA A 123 -5.82 -16.87 -5.49
C ALA A 123 -6.55 -15.87 -6.39
N ILE A 124 -6.88 -16.25 -7.64
CA ILE A 124 -7.66 -15.40 -8.56
C ILE A 124 -9.01 -15.06 -7.95
N GLU A 125 -9.71 -16.03 -7.39
CA GLU A 125 -11.01 -15.80 -6.73
C GLU A 125 -10.89 -14.91 -5.48
N THR A 126 -9.83 -15.08 -4.70
CA THR A 126 -9.58 -14.22 -3.53
C THR A 126 -9.28 -12.79 -3.96
N ILE A 127 -8.43 -12.61 -4.98
CA ILE A 127 -8.08 -11.30 -5.53
C ILE A 127 -9.31 -10.63 -6.17
N SER A 128 -10.09 -11.38 -6.95
CA SER A 128 -11.28 -10.84 -7.64
C SER A 128 -12.34 -10.33 -6.66
N ASN A 129 -12.44 -10.94 -5.48
CA ASN A 129 -13.32 -10.46 -4.41
C ASN A 129 -12.79 -9.21 -3.68
N LEU A 130 -11.48 -8.96 -3.71
CA LEU A 130 -10.84 -7.80 -3.06
C LEU A 130 -10.70 -6.59 -3.99
N LEU A 131 -10.68 -6.81 -5.29
CA LEU A 131 -10.49 -5.78 -6.32
C LEU A 131 -11.82 -5.31 -6.90
N ASP A 132 -11.82 -4.09 -7.45
CA ASP A 132 -12.95 -3.59 -8.23
C ASP A 132 -12.97 -4.30 -9.59
N ARG A 133 -14.14 -4.81 -9.98
CA ARG A 133 -14.34 -5.51 -11.24
C ARG A 133 -15.13 -4.67 -12.24
N ARG A 134 -14.69 -4.69 -13.49
CA ARG A 134 -15.42 -4.10 -14.63
C ARG A 134 -15.42 -5.09 -15.78
N THR A 135 -16.48 -5.09 -16.58
CA THR A 135 -16.47 -5.75 -17.87
C THR A 135 -16.25 -4.69 -18.96
N ASP A 136 -15.25 -4.88 -19.79
CA ASP A 136 -15.02 -4.01 -20.95
C ASP A 136 -16.12 -4.22 -22.01
N ASN A 137 -16.22 -3.29 -22.96
CA ASN A 137 -17.16 -3.33 -24.08
C ASN A 137 -17.03 -4.59 -24.94
N GLN A 138 -15.88 -5.29 -24.86
CA GLN A 138 -15.60 -6.56 -25.54
C GLN A 138 -16.03 -7.80 -24.72
N GLY A 139 -16.59 -7.61 -23.51
CA GLY A 139 -17.00 -8.70 -22.63
C GLY A 139 -15.88 -9.28 -21.76
N VAL A 140 -14.70 -8.67 -21.76
CA VAL A 140 -13.54 -9.12 -20.97
C VAL A 140 -13.63 -8.58 -19.54
N GLU A 141 -13.42 -9.43 -18.54
CA GLU A 141 -13.34 -8.99 -17.14
C GLU A 141 -11.98 -8.35 -16.84
N GLU A 142 -12.03 -7.11 -16.35
CA GLU A 142 -10.90 -6.32 -15.92
C GLU A 142 -10.97 -6.05 -14.42
N PHE A 143 -9.80 -6.05 -13.78
CA PHE A 143 -9.63 -5.85 -12.35
C PHE A 143 -8.83 -4.57 -12.08
N LYS A 144 -9.21 -3.86 -11.03
CA LYS A 144 -8.56 -2.64 -10.56
C LYS A 144 -8.41 -2.65 -9.05
N CYS A 145 -7.28 -2.16 -8.54
CA CYS A 145 -7.07 -1.99 -7.10
C CYS A 145 -7.91 -0.82 -6.56
N THR A 146 -8.72 -1.08 -5.53
CA THR A 146 -9.60 -0.10 -4.90
C THR A 146 -8.79 1.04 -4.28
N GLU A 147 -9.29 2.27 -4.37
CA GLU A 147 -8.55 3.46 -3.90
C GLU A 147 -8.16 3.41 -2.42
N LEU A 148 -8.93 2.71 -1.59
CA LEU A 148 -8.63 2.46 -0.18
C LEU A 148 -7.33 1.66 -0.01
N LEU A 149 -7.15 0.58 -0.79
CA LEU A 149 -5.94 -0.25 -0.75
C LEU A 149 -4.74 0.50 -1.32
N VAL A 150 -4.94 1.22 -2.43
CA VAL A 150 -3.85 1.93 -3.14
C VAL A 150 -3.17 2.96 -2.26
N ASN A 151 -3.91 3.62 -1.36
CA ASN A 151 -3.31 4.58 -0.43
C ASN A 151 -2.24 3.98 0.46
N HIS A 152 -2.30 2.68 0.77
CA HIS A 152 -1.27 2.00 1.56
C HIS A 152 0.01 1.74 0.75
N TYR A 153 -0.11 1.58 -0.57
CA TYR A 153 1.00 1.30 -1.48
C TYR A 153 1.58 2.56 -2.14
N LYS A 154 1.02 3.75 -1.87
CA LYS A 154 1.56 5.01 -2.38
C LYS A 154 2.92 5.31 -1.76
N PRO A 155 3.96 5.59 -2.58
CA PRO A 155 5.24 6.01 -2.04
C PRO A 155 5.09 7.36 -1.32
N LEU A 156 5.76 7.50 -0.18
CA LEU A 156 5.70 8.70 0.67
C LEU A 156 6.03 9.98 -0.12
N SER A 157 6.97 9.90 -1.07
CA SER A 157 7.35 11.02 -1.94
C SER A 157 6.18 11.51 -2.81
N CYS A 158 5.36 10.60 -3.32
CA CYS A 158 4.19 10.95 -4.10
C CYS A 158 3.08 11.53 -3.22
N ALA A 159 2.83 10.93 -2.06
CA ALA A 159 1.85 11.45 -1.11
C ALA A 159 2.21 12.89 -0.69
N ALA A 160 3.50 13.13 -0.36
CA ALA A 160 4.01 14.45 -0.06
C ALA A 160 3.85 15.41 -1.24
N ARG A 161 4.17 14.99 -2.47
CA ARG A 161 4.01 15.83 -3.67
C ARG A 161 2.54 16.19 -3.93
N GLN A 162 1.63 15.22 -3.88
CA GLN A 162 0.19 15.46 -4.03
C GLN A 162 -0.33 16.40 -2.93
N TRP A 163 0.14 16.23 -1.70
CA TRP A 163 -0.18 17.11 -0.59
C TRP A 163 0.35 18.54 -0.80
N ILE A 164 1.61 18.69 -1.22
CA ILE A 164 2.23 19.98 -1.54
C ILE A 164 1.47 20.68 -2.66
N VAL A 165 1.12 19.99 -3.74
CA VAL A 165 0.35 20.58 -4.85
C VAL A 165 -1.03 21.01 -4.40
N LYS A 166 -1.72 20.19 -3.60
CA LYS A 166 -3.05 20.51 -3.06
C LYS A 166 -3.02 21.73 -2.13
N HIS A 167 -1.93 21.92 -1.38
CA HIS A 167 -1.75 23.02 -0.45
C HIS A 167 -0.78 24.11 -0.95
N ALA A 168 -0.42 24.11 -2.23
CA ALA A 168 0.58 25.02 -2.79
C ALA A 168 0.16 26.48 -2.66
N SER A 169 -1.13 26.77 -2.80
CA SER A 169 -1.71 28.11 -2.64
C SER A 169 -1.56 28.68 -1.22
N LEU A 170 -1.51 27.81 -0.20
CA LEU A 170 -1.32 28.21 1.20
C LEU A 170 0.17 28.22 1.60
N LEU A 171 0.97 27.32 1.03
CA LEU A 171 2.41 27.25 1.31
C LEU A 171 3.16 28.48 0.77
N LEU A 172 2.78 28.98 -0.40
CA LEU A 172 3.46 30.12 -1.02
C LEU A 172 3.48 31.39 -0.15
N PRO A 173 2.33 31.90 0.36
CA PRO A 173 2.33 33.07 1.22
C PRO A 173 3.04 32.82 2.56
N VAL A 174 2.89 31.63 3.13
CA VAL A 174 3.56 31.26 4.39
C VAL A 174 5.07 31.29 4.24
N CYS A 175 5.61 30.73 3.14
CA CYS A 175 7.05 30.78 2.85
C CYS A 175 7.56 32.21 2.69
N VAL A 176 6.82 33.09 2.00
CA VAL A 176 7.21 34.51 1.85
C VAL A 176 7.23 35.22 3.20
N LEU A 177 6.24 34.97 4.07
CA LEU A 177 6.20 35.53 5.41
C LEU A 177 7.39 35.07 6.26
N PHE A 178 7.71 33.78 6.26
CA PHE A 178 8.86 33.25 7.00
C PHE A 178 10.19 33.85 6.52
N MET A 179 10.41 33.92 5.21
CA MET A 179 11.61 34.55 4.65
C MET A 179 11.68 36.03 5.01
N GLY A 180 10.56 36.75 4.98
CA GLY A 180 10.47 38.14 5.43
C GLY A 180 10.85 38.31 6.89
N CYS A 181 10.29 37.48 7.78
CA CYS A 181 10.60 37.49 9.21
C CYS A 181 12.10 37.22 9.47
N ILE A 182 12.69 36.23 8.79
CA ILE A 182 14.12 35.91 8.92
C ILE A 182 15.00 37.08 8.45
N LEU A 183 14.64 37.74 7.35
CA LEU A 183 15.38 38.91 6.86
C LEU A 183 15.28 40.09 7.83
N ILE A 184 14.10 40.37 8.38
CA ILE A 184 13.92 41.45 9.36
C ILE A 184 14.70 41.13 10.64
N ALA A 185 14.59 39.90 11.16
CA ALA A 185 15.29 39.46 12.36
C ALA A 185 16.81 39.51 12.17
N SER A 186 17.33 39.05 11.04
CA SER A 186 18.77 39.11 10.74
C SER A 186 19.27 40.55 10.61
N ARG A 187 18.50 41.45 9.98
CA ARG A 187 18.86 42.88 9.93
C ARG A 187 18.82 43.53 11.31
N ALA A 188 17.82 43.20 12.14
CA ALA A 188 17.74 43.70 13.51
C ALA A 188 18.92 43.18 14.36
N TYR A 189 19.25 41.89 14.23
CA TYR A 189 20.39 41.29 14.90
C TYR A 189 21.71 41.92 14.47
N GLN A 190 21.92 42.13 13.17
CA GLN A 190 23.10 42.81 12.64
C GLN A 190 23.22 44.25 13.17
N ARG A 191 22.11 45.01 13.18
CA ARG A 191 22.10 46.38 13.72
C ARG A 191 22.41 46.41 15.21
N HIS A 192 21.81 45.51 15.99
CA HIS A 192 22.07 45.39 17.42
C HIS A 192 23.54 45.04 17.69
N TYR A 193 24.08 44.06 16.96
CA TYR A 193 25.49 43.67 17.06
C TYR A 193 26.45 44.83 16.77
N LEU A 194 26.18 45.62 15.73
CA LEU A 194 26.99 46.79 15.40
C LEU A 194 26.87 47.92 16.45
N SER A 195 25.69 48.13 17.03
CA SER A 195 25.48 49.13 18.09
C SER A 195 26.27 48.80 19.35
N VAL A 196 26.19 47.55 19.82
CA VAL A 196 26.92 47.09 21.01
C VAL A 196 28.43 47.19 20.78
N ARG A 197 28.89 46.83 19.57
CA ARG A 197 30.31 46.96 19.22
C ARG A 197 30.78 48.42 19.17
N ALA A 198 29.93 49.35 18.72
CA ALA A 198 30.25 50.77 18.73
C ALA A 198 30.38 51.29 20.16
N GLU A 199 29.44 50.96 21.06
CA GLU A 199 29.48 51.34 22.47
C GLU A 199 30.76 50.87 23.18
N GLN A 200 31.22 49.65 22.90
CA GLN A 200 32.49 49.14 23.45
C GLN A 200 33.69 49.99 23.04
N ILE A 201 33.77 50.40 21.77
CA ILE A 201 34.86 51.25 21.28
C ILE A 201 34.79 52.66 21.90
N TYR A 202 33.59 53.22 22.06
CA TYR A 202 33.42 54.54 22.70
C TYR A 202 33.90 54.55 24.15
N HIS A 203 33.61 53.50 24.93
CA HIS A 203 34.08 53.41 26.31
C HIS A 203 35.59 53.23 26.41
N GLU A 204 36.21 52.47 25.52
CA GLU A 204 37.66 52.26 25.50
C GLU A 204 38.41 53.56 25.16
N VAL A 205 37.93 54.32 24.17
CA VAL A 205 38.52 55.63 23.82
C VAL A 205 38.35 56.64 24.95
N LEU A 206 37.18 56.69 25.60
CA LEU A 206 36.93 57.61 26.70
C LEU A 206 37.83 57.32 27.91
N HIS A 207 38.05 56.05 28.25
CA HIS A 207 39.00 55.64 29.30
C HIS A 207 40.44 56.08 28.96
N CYS A 208 40.92 55.76 27.75
CA CYS A 208 42.26 56.19 27.31
C CYS A 208 42.43 57.71 27.34
N PHE A 209 41.40 58.47 26.97
CA PHE A 209 41.45 59.93 26.99
C PHE A 209 41.51 60.49 28.41
N MET A 210 40.76 59.91 29.35
CA MET A 210 40.79 60.28 30.77
C MET A 210 42.16 59.96 31.42
N ASP A 211 42.77 58.81 31.10
CA ASP A 211 44.09 58.43 31.61
C ASP A 211 45.19 59.38 31.09
N MET A 212 45.15 59.73 29.79
CA MET A 212 46.08 60.68 29.20
C MET A 212 45.95 62.07 29.85
N PHE A 213 44.71 62.52 30.10
CA PHE A 213 44.47 63.80 30.77
C PHE A 213 44.98 63.81 32.22
N SER A 214 44.76 62.74 32.99
CA SER A 214 45.30 62.62 34.35
C SER A 214 46.83 62.68 34.37
N LEU A 215 47.51 61.99 33.45
CA LEU A 215 48.97 62.02 33.32
C LEU A 215 49.50 63.42 32.99
N ILE A 216 48.85 64.13 32.06
CA ILE A 216 49.21 65.52 31.72
C ILE A 216 49.00 66.44 32.92
N TYR A 217 47.89 66.28 33.65
CA TYR A 217 47.58 67.12 34.81
C TYR A 217 48.58 66.89 35.95
N LEU A 218 48.92 65.62 36.25
CA LEU A 218 49.97 65.26 37.21
C LEU A 218 51.34 65.81 36.80
N TYR A 219 51.72 65.67 35.52
CA TYR A 219 52.98 66.21 35.01
C TYR A 219 53.04 67.73 35.15
N ARG A 220 51.93 68.43 34.87
CA ARG A 220 51.85 69.88 35.01
C ARG A 220 51.92 70.33 36.47
N ILE A 221 51.37 69.56 37.41
CA ILE A 221 51.50 69.83 38.85
C ILE A 221 52.96 69.63 39.29
N VAL A 222 53.61 68.54 38.89
CA VAL A 222 55.02 68.24 39.25
C VAL A 222 56.00 69.24 38.63
N THR A 223 55.71 69.79 37.45
CA THR A 223 56.59 70.77 36.79
C THR A 223 56.45 72.19 37.38
N VAL A 224 55.35 72.47 38.09
CA VAL A 224 55.07 73.79 38.70
C VAL A 224 55.46 73.83 40.19
N LEU A 225 55.69 72.68 40.82
CA LEU A 225 56.23 72.54 42.18
C LEU A 225 57.77 72.60 42.17
#